data_AF-A0A350ASD8-F1
#
_entry.id   AF-A0A350ASD8-F1
#
_cell.length_a   1.000
_cell.length_b   1.000
_cell.length_c   1.000
_cell.angle_alpha   90.00
_cell.angle_beta   90.00
_cell.angle_gamma   90.00
#
_symmetry.space_group_name_H-M   'P 1'
#
loop_
_entity.id
_entity.type
_entity.pdbx_description
1 polymer ?
#
loop_
_entity_poly.entity_id
_entity_poly.type
_entity_poly.pdbx_seq_one_letter_code
_entity_poly.pdbx_strand_id
1 'polypeptide(L)'
;LFVGVNDDGEALGLDQDNFPNEDKLLLHLDNLIKSKLGDGSFAAITPEIGELGGRRFLAVECEASETPVFLKNGQQEEFYIRAGASSPALPGSQTHEYIQTRFKGAPQTTTEQHNRLSVRPYLTPHTHTNYSNEGVSIDYTMQNQGMGTAVIKKVELFLDDKPFEFGDDPIEEITTAVFGNYDGFSVKRQGWMGAGYALADKTEYDYGQIFFEGMSKEQSESLKPEIERIQIRVEYASVYDDHFVFDSREEDTAKEAKQKGSPAQERNREFWKLTQQALSEAGFKRYEGVTPSKDHWQWTGSGFAGVPYSMISLQSEARVELCILRPVKQDSKQIFDLLHNKKDEIEQRFGAKMDWLRLDDKKSSRISYGHPFDGSDRDQWPQMVAWLVEHIQRWEKAFAPALDKVREEMKQG
;
A
#
# COMPACT_ATOMS: atom_id res chain seq x y z
N LEU A 1 17.75 34.90 23.10
CA LEU A 1 17.63 35.71 21.85
C LEU A 1 17.03 37.05 22.23
N PHE A 2 17.53 38.16 21.69
CA PHE A 2 16.92 39.48 21.86
C PHE A 2 16.42 39.99 20.51
N VAL A 3 15.13 40.28 20.41
CA VAL A 3 14.49 40.86 19.23
C VAL A 3 14.28 42.34 19.49
N GLY A 4 14.63 43.18 18.51
CA GLY A 4 14.63 44.64 18.68
C GLY A 4 15.89 45.20 19.35
N VAL A 5 16.99 44.43 19.36
CA VAL A 5 18.33 44.85 19.82
C VAL A 5 19.34 44.57 18.71
N ASN A 6 20.26 45.49 18.43
CA ASN A 6 21.32 45.27 17.45
C ASN A 6 22.53 44.52 18.05
N ASP A 7 23.51 44.16 17.21
CA ASP A 7 24.72 43.44 17.64
C ASP A 7 25.62 44.26 18.58
N ASP A 8 25.47 45.59 18.59
CA ASP A 8 26.15 46.51 19.51
C ASP A 8 25.46 46.61 20.89
N GLY A 9 24.31 45.92 21.07
CA GLY A 9 23.55 45.89 22.33
C GLY A 9 22.59 47.07 22.52
N GLU A 10 22.37 47.88 21.48
CA GLU A 10 21.43 49.00 21.51
C GLU A 10 20.01 48.55 21.19
N ALA A 11 19.03 49.01 21.97
CA ALA A 11 17.62 48.76 21.71
C ALA A 11 17.13 49.59 20.51
N LEU A 12 16.70 48.89 19.46
CA LEU A 12 16.07 49.48 18.27
C LEU A 12 14.55 49.67 18.46
N GLY A 13 13.92 48.88 19.33
CA GLY A 13 12.47 48.88 19.53
C GLY A 13 11.77 47.73 18.82
N LEU A 14 10.48 47.56 19.12
CA LEU A 14 9.59 46.53 18.51
C LEU A 14 8.51 47.13 17.60
N ASP A 15 8.52 48.45 17.40
CA ASP A 15 7.41 49.16 16.76
C ASP A 15 7.37 48.95 15.23
N GLN A 16 8.45 48.46 14.63
CA GLN A 16 8.56 48.25 13.18
C GLN A 16 7.58 47.20 12.64
N ASP A 17 7.23 46.20 13.45
CA ASP A 17 6.31 45.13 13.07
C ASP A 17 4.83 45.48 13.26
N ASN A 18 4.52 46.69 13.76
CA ASN A 18 3.16 47.25 13.91
C ASN A 18 2.15 46.37 14.67
N PHE A 19 2.60 45.64 15.70
CA PHE A 19 1.68 44.89 16.55
C PHE A 19 0.78 45.83 17.38
N PRO A 20 -0.53 45.53 17.53
CA PRO A 20 -1.46 46.38 18.27
C PRO A 20 -1.13 46.52 19.76
N ASN A 21 -0.58 45.47 20.36
CA ASN A 21 -0.16 45.42 21.76
C ASN A 21 0.77 44.20 21.99
N GLU A 22 1.31 44.10 23.20
CA GLU A 22 2.24 43.04 23.61
C GLU A 22 1.59 41.65 23.58
N ASP A 23 0.34 41.53 24.02
CA ASP A 23 -0.39 40.25 23.95
C ASP A 23 -0.50 39.70 22.52
N LYS A 24 -0.70 40.57 21.53
CA LYS A 24 -0.79 40.17 20.12
C LYS A 24 0.56 39.78 19.53
N LEU A 25 1.64 40.43 19.97
CA LEU A 25 3.00 40.05 19.61
C LEU A 25 3.34 38.66 20.19
N LEU A 26 3.08 38.45 21.49
CA LEU A 26 3.34 37.17 22.16
C LEU A 26 2.47 36.05 21.58
N LEU A 27 1.19 36.30 21.32
CA LEU A 27 0.32 35.34 20.66
C LEU A 27 0.80 35.00 19.24
N HIS A 28 1.35 35.96 18.51
CA HIS A 28 1.94 35.69 17.20
C HIS A 28 3.17 34.80 17.31
N LEU A 29 4.05 35.09 18.28
CA LEU A 29 5.21 34.25 18.59
C LEU A 29 4.80 32.82 18.97
N ASP A 30 3.77 32.65 19.81
CA ASP A 30 3.27 31.33 20.19
C ASP A 30 2.77 30.53 18.98
N ASN A 31 2.03 31.17 18.08
CA ASN A 31 1.56 30.52 16.86
C ASN A 31 2.72 30.12 15.94
N LEU A 32 3.78 30.93 15.88
CA LEU A 32 4.99 30.59 15.15
C LEU A 32 5.70 29.39 15.79
N ILE A 33 5.94 29.41 17.10
CA ILE A 33 6.56 28.29 17.83
C ILE A 33 5.75 27.01 17.62
N LYS A 34 4.43 27.08 17.81
CA LYS A 34 3.52 25.93 17.59
C LYS A 34 3.61 25.37 16.17
N SER A 35 3.50 26.22 15.17
CA SER A 35 3.46 25.78 13.77
C SER A 35 4.84 25.30 13.27
N LYS A 36 5.92 25.87 13.78
CA LYS A 36 7.29 25.61 13.32
C LYS A 36 8.06 24.61 14.15
N LEU A 37 7.84 24.54 15.46
CA LEU A 37 8.59 23.71 16.41
C LEU A 37 7.70 22.70 17.16
N GLY A 38 6.38 22.80 17.02
CA GLY A 38 5.43 21.91 17.67
C GLY A 38 5.14 22.24 19.14
N ASP A 39 4.03 21.67 19.64
CA ASP A 39 3.48 21.97 20.97
C ASP A 39 4.39 21.58 22.15
N GLY A 40 5.32 20.64 21.95
CA GLY A 40 6.26 20.22 23.00
C GLY A 40 7.33 21.26 23.34
N SER A 41 7.55 22.24 22.45
CA SER A 41 8.66 23.20 22.57
C SER A 41 8.37 24.34 23.56
N PHE A 42 7.11 24.56 23.93
CA PHE A 42 6.72 25.65 24.85
C PHE A 42 7.33 25.50 26.24
N ALA A 43 7.53 24.27 26.71
CA ALA A 43 8.08 24.02 28.04
C ALA A 43 9.51 24.53 28.22
N ALA A 44 10.24 24.73 27.12
CA ALA A 44 11.63 25.17 27.12
C ALA A 44 11.80 26.63 26.65
N ILE A 45 10.73 27.36 26.31
CA ILE A 45 10.83 28.72 25.75
C ILE A 45 10.06 29.70 26.61
N THR A 46 10.76 30.72 27.11
CA THR A 46 10.19 31.78 27.95
C THR A 46 10.38 33.14 27.28
N PRO A 47 9.32 33.73 26.71
CA PRO A 47 9.37 35.08 26.17
C PRO A 47 9.09 36.12 27.27
N GLU A 48 9.85 37.21 27.27
CA GLU A 48 9.69 38.35 28.19
C GLU A 48 9.90 39.67 27.45
N ILE A 49 9.08 40.68 27.75
CA ILE A 49 9.26 42.04 27.23
C ILE A 49 10.09 42.84 28.23
N GLY A 50 11.24 43.32 27.78
CA GLY A 50 12.13 44.20 28.53
C GLY A 50 12.13 45.62 27.98
N GLU A 51 12.68 46.55 28.76
CA GLU A 51 12.91 47.94 28.34
C GLU A 51 14.37 48.33 28.60
N LEU A 52 15.00 48.95 27.60
CA LEU A 52 16.36 49.47 27.68
C LEU A 52 16.42 50.84 26.98
N GLY A 53 16.84 51.88 27.70
CA GLY A 53 16.97 53.22 27.13
C GLY A 53 15.66 53.84 26.63
N GLY A 54 14.52 53.50 27.25
CA GLY A 54 13.20 53.99 26.83
C GLY A 54 12.60 53.27 25.63
N ARG A 55 13.23 52.19 25.16
CA ARG A 55 12.78 51.36 24.04
C ARG A 55 12.56 49.93 24.50
N ARG A 56 11.50 49.31 23.99
CA ARG A 56 11.12 47.94 24.33
C ARG A 56 11.84 46.93 23.44
N PHE A 57 12.13 45.76 23.98
CA PHE A 57 12.68 44.62 23.25
C PHE A 57 12.05 43.33 23.76
N LEU A 58 12.10 42.27 22.96
CA LEU A 58 11.62 40.95 23.32
C LEU A 58 12.83 40.05 23.62
N ALA A 59 12.96 39.62 24.86
CA ALA A 59 13.87 38.57 25.26
C ALA A 59 13.17 37.22 25.10
N VAL A 60 13.85 36.25 24.48
CA VAL A 60 13.42 34.86 24.41
C VAL A 60 14.51 34.02 25.03
N GLU A 61 14.23 33.51 26.22
CA GLU A 61 15.05 32.51 26.88
C GLU A 61 14.64 31.13 26.36
N CYS A 62 15.63 30.27 26.12
CA CYS A 62 15.42 28.94 25.58
C CYS A 62 16.32 27.96 26.33
N GLU A 63 15.70 27.07 27.08
CA GLU A 63 16.35 25.99 27.81
C GLU A 63 16.66 24.80 26.89
N ALA A 64 17.57 23.94 27.32
CA ALA A 64 17.87 22.72 26.58
C ALA A 64 16.67 21.75 26.67
N SER A 65 16.09 21.40 25.53
CA SER A 65 15.03 20.40 25.44
C SER A 65 15.49 19.01 25.91
N GLU A 66 14.58 18.24 26.49
CA GLU A 66 14.77 16.83 26.84
C GLU A 66 14.52 15.88 25.66
N THR A 67 13.86 16.37 24.60
CA THR A 67 13.56 15.64 23.36
C THR A 67 14.08 16.42 22.14
N PRO A 68 14.37 15.76 21.00
CA PRO A 68 14.74 16.47 19.78
C PRO A 68 13.60 17.38 19.29
N VAL A 69 13.95 18.59 18.83
CA VAL A 69 13.02 19.57 18.27
C VAL A 69 13.40 19.86 16.82
N PHE A 70 12.46 19.70 15.90
CA PHE A 70 12.66 19.93 14.47
C PHE A 70 11.98 21.22 14.03
N LEU A 71 12.64 21.96 13.14
CA LEU A 71 12.07 23.13 12.47
C LEU A 71 11.27 22.69 11.24
N LYS A 72 9.99 23.02 11.20
CA LYS A 72 9.09 22.68 10.08
C LYS A 72 9.09 23.75 9.01
N ASN A 73 9.52 23.38 7.82
CA ASN A 73 9.53 24.25 6.65
C ASN A 73 8.70 23.65 5.51
N GLY A 74 7.38 23.89 5.56
CA GLY A 74 6.44 23.27 4.62
C GLY A 74 6.26 21.78 4.91
N GLN A 75 6.64 20.92 3.96
CA GLN A 75 6.64 19.45 4.12
C GLN A 75 7.98 18.90 4.62
N GLN A 76 9.00 19.74 4.76
CA GLN A 76 10.34 19.34 5.19
C GLN A 76 10.54 19.65 6.67
N GLU A 77 11.32 18.78 7.34
CA GLU A 77 11.79 18.99 8.71
C GLU A 77 13.31 19.16 8.69
N GLU A 78 13.78 20.24 9.31
CA GLU A 78 15.18 20.62 9.40
C GLU A 78 15.63 20.52 10.86
N PHE A 79 16.87 20.08 11.10
CA PHE A 79 17.41 19.94 12.45
C PHE A 79 18.65 20.80 12.60
N TYR A 80 18.64 21.71 13.57
CA TYR A 80 19.72 22.66 13.79
C TYR A 80 20.34 22.42 15.15
N ILE A 81 21.67 22.52 15.23
CA ILE A 81 22.39 22.52 16.49
C ILE A 81 23.14 23.84 16.66
N ARG A 82 23.31 24.31 17.89
CA ARG A 82 24.22 25.42 18.18
C ARG A 82 25.65 24.90 18.18
N ALA A 83 26.48 25.37 17.25
CA ALA A 83 27.90 25.05 17.16
C ALA A 83 28.72 26.36 17.30
N GLY A 84 29.09 26.70 18.54
CA GLY A 84 29.78 27.95 18.85
C GLY A 84 28.92 29.18 18.48
N ALA A 85 29.43 30.02 17.58
CA ALA A 85 28.76 31.26 17.15
C ALA A 85 27.68 31.05 16.08
N SER A 86 27.54 29.85 15.49
CA SER A 86 26.60 29.57 14.41
C SER A 86 25.59 28.48 14.75
N SER A 87 24.59 28.32 13.88
CA SER A 87 23.57 27.28 13.98
C SER A 87 23.44 26.55 12.64
N PRO A 88 24.36 25.63 12.33
CA PRO A 88 24.27 24.85 11.09
C PRO A 88 23.10 23.88 11.12
N ALA A 89 22.47 23.68 9.96
CA ALA A 89 21.56 22.56 9.74
C ALA A 89 22.39 21.27 9.69
N LEU A 90 21.96 20.25 10.42
CA LEU A 90 22.55 18.93 10.35
C LEU A 90 21.89 18.11 9.22
N PRO A 91 22.67 17.56 8.28
CA PRO A 91 22.19 16.54 7.37
C PRO A 91 21.65 15.33 8.14
N GLY A 92 20.70 14.59 7.56
CA GLY A 92 19.97 13.51 8.26
C GLY A 92 20.85 12.47 8.97
N SER A 93 21.99 12.09 8.38
CA SER A 93 22.94 11.16 9.02
C SER A 93 23.58 11.73 10.29
N GLN A 94 23.95 13.02 10.30
CA GLN A 94 24.52 13.69 11.47
C GLN A 94 23.47 14.00 12.53
N THR A 95 22.23 14.32 12.11
CA THR A 95 21.09 14.47 13.01
C THR A 95 20.85 13.20 13.81
N HIS A 96 20.87 12.04 13.14
CA HIS A 96 20.69 10.76 13.80
C HIS A 96 21.78 10.49 14.86
N GLU A 97 23.05 10.67 14.51
CA GLU A 97 24.18 10.49 15.43
C GLU A 97 24.10 11.44 16.63
N TYR A 98 23.73 12.71 16.39
CA TYR A 98 23.55 13.70 17.45
C TYR A 98 22.42 13.30 18.41
N ILE A 99 21.26 12.90 17.86
CA ILE A 99 20.10 12.52 18.68
C ILE A 99 20.43 11.29 19.54
N GLN A 100 21.04 10.27 18.96
CA GLN A 100 21.45 9.07 19.69
C GLN A 100 22.48 9.35 20.78
N THR A 101 23.36 10.32 20.57
CA THR A 101 24.38 10.66 21.56
C THR A 101 23.79 11.52 22.68
N ARG A 102 22.92 12.48 22.34
CA ARG A 102 22.43 13.52 23.26
C ARG A 102 21.17 13.13 24.07
N PHE A 103 20.31 12.28 23.54
CA PHE A 103 18.97 12.00 24.12
C PHE A 103 18.76 10.54 24.54
N LYS A 104 19.84 9.77 24.75
CA LYS A 104 19.76 8.40 25.27
C LYS A 104 18.98 8.33 26.58
N GLY A 105 17.82 7.65 26.56
CA GLY A 105 17.05 7.28 27.76
C GLY A 105 15.80 8.12 28.07
N ALA A 106 15.39 9.05 27.21
CA ALA A 106 14.14 9.80 27.42
C ALA A 106 12.88 8.91 27.25
N PRO A 107 11.85 9.03 28.12
CA PRO A 107 10.61 8.27 27.99
C PRO A 107 9.85 8.65 26.71
N GLN A 108 9.41 7.65 25.94
CA GLN A 108 8.72 7.85 24.67
C GLN A 108 7.37 8.55 24.87
N THR A 109 7.14 9.62 24.12
CA THR A 109 5.87 10.36 24.12
C THR A 109 4.79 9.66 23.29
N THR A 110 3.51 9.95 23.56
CA THR A 110 2.37 9.42 22.78
C THR A 110 2.44 9.81 21.28
N THR A 111 3.05 10.96 20.98
CA THR A 111 3.30 11.43 19.61
C THR A 111 4.41 10.63 18.92
N GLU A 112 5.48 10.26 19.63
CA GLU A 112 6.52 9.36 19.10
C GLU A 112 5.98 7.96 18.83
N GLN A 113 5.08 7.44 19.67
CA GLN A 113 4.40 6.17 19.39
C GLN A 113 3.54 6.25 18.13
N HIS A 114 2.80 7.35 17.93
CA HIS A 114 1.99 7.57 16.72
C HIS A 114 2.85 7.77 15.46
N ASN A 115 3.96 8.51 15.57
CA ASN A 115 4.90 8.74 14.48
C ASN A 115 5.68 7.48 14.12
N ARG A 116 6.12 6.68 15.09
CA ARG A 116 6.78 5.38 14.88
C ARG A 116 5.88 4.38 14.15
N LEU A 117 4.58 4.38 14.46
CA LEU A 117 3.58 3.57 13.74
C LEU A 117 3.28 4.09 12.33
N SER A 118 3.46 5.40 12.08
CA SER A 118 3.17 6.05 10.80
C SER A 118 4.37 6.13 9.85
N VAL A 119 5.59 6.14 10.38
CA VAL A 119 6.86 6.26 9.63
C VAL A 119 7.47 4.88 9.46
N ARG A 120 6.92 4.13 8.51
CA ARG A 120 7.40 2.80 8.14
C ARG A 120 8.03 2.84 6.73
N PRO A 121 9.37 2.78 6.62
CA PRO A 121 10.02 2.64 5.31
C PRO A 121 9.64 1.29 4.68
N TYR A 122 9.69 1.23 3.36
CA TYR A 122 9.39 0.03 2.60
C TYR A 122 10.21 0.02 1.31
N LEU A 123 11.21 -0.85 1.28
CA LEU A 123 12.13 -0.95 0.14
C LEU A 123 11.61 -1.93 -0.91
N THR A 124 11.72 -1.56 -2.18
CA THR A 124 11.33 -2.41 -3.31
C THR A 124 12.30 -2.24 -4.48
N PRO A 125 12.89 -3.32 -5.00
CA PRO A 125 13.76 -3.24 -6.16
C PRO A 125 12.91 -3.05 -7.43
N HIS A 126 13.46 -2.32 -8.40
CA HIS A 126 12.89 -2.20 -9.72
C HIS A 126 13.98 -2.41 -10.76
N THR A 127 13.68 -3.26 -11.74
CA THR A 127 14.53 -3.51 -12.91
C THR A 127 13.84 -2.93 -14.14
N HIS A 128 14.51 -1.99 -14.81
CA HIS A 128 14.00 -1.36 -16.02
C HIS A 128 14.85 -1.74 -17.22
N THR A 129 14.21 -2.25 -18.28
CA THR A 129 14.87 -2.52 -19.56
C THR A 129 14.59 -1.37 -20.52
N ASN A 130 15.64 -0.70 -20.96
CA ASN A 130 15.57 0.38 -21.93
C ASN A 130 16.17 -0.05 -23.28
N TYR A 131 15.56 0.42 -24.36
CA TYR A 131 15.94 0.06 -25.73
C TYR A 131 16.43 1.30 -26.48
N SER A 132 17.60 1.20 -27.11
CA SER A 132 18.14 2.25 -27.97
C SER A 132 18.58 1.66 -29.32
N ASN A 133 19.00 2.53 -30.25
CA ASN A 133 19.59 2.10 -31.51
C ASN A 133 20.99 1.49 -31.32
N GLU A 134 21.63 1.72 -30.17
CA GLU A 134 22.99 1.28 -29.86
C GLU A 134 23.00 -0.04 -29.08
N GLY A 135 21.87 -0.43 -28.49
CA GLY A 135 21.76 -1.67 -27.72
C GLY A 135 20.64 -1.65 -26.68
N VAL A 136 20.77 -2.52 -25.68
CA VAL A 136 19.81 -2.66 -24.57
C VAL A 136 20.49 -2.31 -23.25
N SER A 137 19.83 -1.51 -22.42
CA SER A 137 20.28 -1.27 -21.04
C SER A 137 19.32 -1.86 -20.02
N ILE A 138 19.88 -2.33 -18.91
CA ILE A 138 19.16 -2.86 -17.75
C ILE A 138 19.58 -2.05 -16.54
N ASP A 139 18.63 -1.30 -16.00
CA ASP A 139 18.82 -0.44 -14.85
C ASP A 139 18.25 -1.11 -13.59
N TYR A 140 19.03 -1.12 -12.52
CA TYR A 140 18.69 -1.71 -11.23
C TYR A 140 18.58 -0.60 -10.20
N THR A 141 17.38 -0.44 -9.66
CA THR A 141 17.07 0.62 -8.70
C THR A 141 16.44 0.05 -7.44
N MET A 142 16.71 0.68 -6.30
CA MET A 142 16.04 0.41 -5.03
C MET A 142 15.19 1.61 -4.67
N GLN A 143 13.88 1.42 -4.52
CA GLN A 143 12.95 2.49 -4.19
C GLN A 143 12.46 2.36 -2.76
N ASN A 144 12.39 3.47 -2.02
CA ASN A 144 11.68 3.51 -0.75
C ASN A 144 10.24 4.01 -0.97
N GLN A 145 9.31 3.08 -1.08
CA GLN A 145 7.88 3.35 -1.27
C GLN A 145 7.12 3.56 0.06
N GLY A 146 7.81 3.42 1.19
CA GLY A 146 7.25 3.61 2.52
C GLY A 146 7.19 5.07 2.95
N MET A 147 6.78 5.28 4.20
CA MET A 147 6.83 6.59 4.85
C MET A 147 8.07 6.69 5.72
N GLY A 148 8.85 7.74 5.52
CA GLY A 148 10.12 8.02 6.20
C GLY A 148 11.33 7.21 5.73
N THR A 149 12.50 7.59 6.25
CA THR A 149 13.81 7.17 5.76
C THR A 149 14.14 5.71 6.14
N ALA A 150 14.66 4.97 5.18
CA ALA A 150 15.26 3.65 5.39
C ALA A 150 16.76 3.79 5.61
N VAL A 151 17.25 3.45 6.79
CA VAL A 151 18.68 3.39 7.10
C VAL A 151 19.19 1.98 6.84
N ILE A 152 20.01 1.81 5.82
CA ILE A 152 20.56 0.52 5.40
C ILE A 152 21.53 0.02 6.48
N LYS A 153 21.34 -1.22 6.92
CA LYS A 153 22.21 -1.91 7.89
C LYS A 153 23.14 -2.89 7.19
N LYS A 154 22.62 -3.64 6.22
CA LYS A 154 23.38 -4.64 5.45
C LYS A 154 22.75 -4.86 4.09
N VAL A 155 23.58 -5.02 3.07
CA VAL A 155 23.17 -5.49 1.74
C VAL A 155 23.96 -6.75 1.43
N GLU A 156 23.28 -7.78 0.98
CA GLU A 156 23.84 -9.07 0.59
C GLU A 156 23.36 -9.41 -0.82
N LEU A 157 24.25 -9.97 -1.61
CA LEU A 157 23.95 -10.48 -2.94
C LEU A 157 23.95 -12.00 -2.91
N PHE A 158 23.07 -12.59 -3.71
CA PHE A 158 23.01 -14.01 -3.93
C PHE A 158 22.99 -14.28 -5.44
N LEU A 159 23.61 -15.39 -5.81
CA LEU A 159 23.57 -15.94 -7.16
C LEU A 159 23.08 -17.37 -7.06
N ASP A 160 21.97 -17.68 -7.73
CA ASP A 160 21.33 -19.01 -7.68
C ASP A 160 21.06 -19.46 -6.22
N ASP A 161 20.47 -18.57 -5.41
CA ASP A 161 20.16 -18.73 -3.98
C ASP A 161 21.36 -18.89 -3.04
N LYS A 162 22.59 -18.83 -3.56
CA LYS A 162 23.82 -18.93 -2.76
C LYS A 162 24.40 -17.55 -2.47
N PRO A 163 24.89 -17.29 -1.25
CA PRO A 163 25.60 -16.05 -0.95
C PRO A 163 26.72 -15.82 -1.97
N PHE A 164 26.72 -14.62 -2.57
CA PHE A 164 27.75 -14.20 -3.50
C PHE A 164 28.77 -13.33 -2.75
N GLU A 165 29.99 -13.84 -2.64
CA GLU A 165 31.12 -13.09 -2.06
C GLU A 165 31.67 -12.14 -3.12
N PHE A 166 31.90 -10.89 -2.73
CA PHE A 166 32.40 -9.85 -3.62
C PHE A 166 33.48 -9.00 -2.93
N GLY A 167 34.33 -8.37 -3.74
CA GLY A 167 35.36 -7.42 -3.31
C GLY A 167 34.87 -5.97 -3.31
N ASP A 168 35.59 -5.12 -4.02
CA ASP A 168 35.37 -3.67 -4.03
C ASP A 168 34.24 -3.24 -4.98
N ASP A 169 33.93 -4.05 -6.00
CA ASP A 169 32.98 -3.72 -7.06
C ASP A 169 31.86 -4.79 -7.16
N PRO A 170 30.94 -4.87 -6.17
CA PRO A 170 29.92 -5.92 -6.08
C PRO A 170 29.10 -6.11 -7.34
N ILE A 171 28.74 -5.00 -7.99
CA ILE A 171 27.87 -4.98 -9.16
C ILE A 171 28.65 -5.44 -10.40
N GLU A 172 29.87 -4.95 -10.62
CA GLU A 172 30.75 -5.46 -11.68
C GLU A 172 31.00 -6.97 -11.53
N GLU A 173 31.31 -7.42 -10.32
CA GLU A 173 31.66 -8.82 -10.05
C GLU A 173 30.48 -9.77 -10.28
N ILE A 174 29.29 -9.47 -9.74
CA ILE A 174 28.12 -10.35 -9.91
C ILE A 174 27.60 -10.33 -11.34
N THR A 175 27.64 -9.17 -12.00
CA THR A 175 27.18 -9.06 -13.39
C THR A 175 28.15 -9.72 -14.35
N THR A 176 29.46 -9.67 -14.09
CA THR A 176 30.46 -10.45 -14.85
C THR A 176 30.26 -11.95 -14.65
N ALA A 177 29.95 -12.40 -13.43
CA ALA A 177 29.69 -13.81 -13.15
C ALA A 177 28.45 -14.37 -13.91
N VAL A 178 27.45 -13.53 -14.16
CA VAL A 178 26.21 -13.90 -14.87
C VAL A 178 26.33 -13.68 -16.39
N PHE A 179 26.77 -12.48 -16.79
CA PHE A 179 26.72 -12.01 -18.16
C PHE A 179 28.06 -12.02 -18.89
N GLY A 180 29.16 -12.46 -18.27
CA GLY A 180 30.50 -12.43 -18.87
C GLY A 180 30.66 -13.22 -20.19
N ASN A 181 29.68 -14.05 -20.53
CA ASN A 181 29.63 -14.78 -21.81
C ASN A 181 28.84 -14.06 -22.91
N TYR A 182 28.23 -12.90 -22.62
CA TYR A 182 27.48 -12.11 -23.61
C TYR A 182 28.41 -11.12 -24.31
N ASP A 183 28.35 -11.11 -25.65
CA ASP A 183 29.08 -10.12 -26.44
C ASP A 183 28.54 -8.70 -26.18
N GLY A 184 29.45 -7.72 -26.14
CA GLY A 184 29.08 -6.30 -25.97
C GLY A 184 28.57 -5.91 -24.57
N PHE A 185 28.72 -6.79 -23.57
CA PHE A 185 28.38 -6.51 -22.17
C PHE A 185 29.33 -5.47 -21.55
N SER A 186 28.77 -4.50 -20.85
CA SER A 186 29.52 -3.58 -19.99
C SER A 186 28.66 -3.01 -18.87
N VAL A 187 29.23 -2.80 -17.70
CA VAL A 187 28.59 -2.01 -16.64
C VAL A 187 28.87 -0.53 -16.91
N LYS A 188 27.81 0.27 -17.04
CA LYS A 188 27.91 1.72 -17.29
C LYS A 188 27.79 2.55 -16.01
N ARG A 189 27.11 2.00 -15.01
CA ARG A 189 26.92 2.63 -13.69
C ARG A 189 26.92 1.56 -12.63
N GLN A 190 27.55 1.86 -11.52
CA GLN A 190 27.48 1.04 -10.32
C GLN A 190 27.41 1.94 -9.09
N GLY A 191 26.68 1.47 -8.09
CA GLY A 191 26.54 2.12 -6.80
C GLY A 191 26.34 1.06 -5.72
N TRP A 192 26.76 1.37 -4.50
CA TRP A 192 26.58 0.47 -3.35
C TRP A 192 25.98 1.21 -2.17
N MET A 193 24.86 0.69 -1.66
CA MET A 193 24.23 1.18 -0.43
C MET A 193 24.94 0.56 0.77
N GLY A 194 26.10 1.13 1.13
CA GLY A 194 26.84 0.71 2.31
C GLY A 194 26.04 0.87 3.62
N ALA A 195 26.50 0.19 4.67
CA ALA A 195 25.90 0.33 6.00
C ALA A 195 25.88 1.81 6.44
N GLY A 196 24.72 2.27 6.91
CA GLY A 196 24.46 3.67 7.27
C GLY A 196 23.91 4.54 6.15
N TYR A 197 23.81 4.03 4.91
CA TYR A 197 23.16 4.77 3.83
C TYR A 197 21.69 5.06 4.17
N ALA A 198 21.25 6.30 3.97
CA ALA A 198 19.91 6.75 4.32
C ALA A 198 19.10 7.03 3.05
N LEU A 199 18.18 6.13 2.72
CA LEU A 199 17.29 6.26 1.56
C LEU A 199 15.97 6.94 1.98
N ALA A 200 15.79 8.19 1.57
CA ALA A 200 14.62 9.00 1.91
C ALA A 200 13.32 8.42 1.34
N ASP A 201 12.17 8.79 1.91
CA ASP A 201 10.89 8.31 1.42
C ASP A 201 10.60 8.80 0.00
N LYS A 202 9.96 7.95 -0.81
CA LYS A 202 9.62 8.21 -2.21
C LYS A 202 10.83 8.59 -3.09
N THR A 203 12.03 8.21 -2.66
CA THR A 203 13.25 8.34 -3.45
C THR A 203 13.72 6.98 -3.93
N GLU A 204 14.57 7.00 -4.95
CA GLU A 204 15.19 5.82 -5.52
C GLU A 204 16.71 5.95 -5.51
N TYR A 205 17.38 4.80 -5.39
CA TYR A 205 18.82 4.67 -5.53
C TYR A 205 19.11 3.75 -6.70
N ASP A 206 19.81 4.28 -7.70
CA ASP A 206 20.35 3.50 -8.81
C ASP A 206 21.67 2.86 -8.37
N TYR A 207 21.69 1.53 -8.33
CA TYR A 207 22.85 0.76 -7.92
C TYR A 207 23.52 0.05 -9.09
N GLY A 208 22.95 0.05 -10.29
CA GLY A 208 23.52 -0.69 -11.40
C GLY A 208 22.88 -0.36 -12.74
N GLN A 209 23.70 -0.12 -13.76
CA GLN A 209 23.29 -0.06 -15.16
C GLN A 209 24.18 -0.97 -15.98
N ILE A 210 23.57 -2.00 -16.56
CA ILE A 210 24.23 -2.91 -17.50
C ILE A 210 23.83 -2.52 -18.92
N PHE A 211 24.79 -2.48 -19.84
CA PHE A 211 24.56 -2.21 -21.26
C PHE A 211 25.08 -3.34 -22.13
N PHE A 212 24.25 -3.74 -23.10
CA PHE A 212 24.56 -4.75 -24.10
C PHE A 212 24.59 -4.10 -25.48
N GLU A 213 25.79 -3.80 -25.97
CA GLU A 213 26.00 -3.14 -27.25
C GLU A 213 25.53 -4.03 -28.42
N GLY A 214 24.77 -3.44 -29.35
CA GLY A 214 24.26 -4.12 -30.54
C GLY A 214 23.15 -5.15 -30.30
N MET A 215 22.73 -5.37 -29.05
CA MET A 215 21.66 -6.31 -28.73
C MET A 215 20.30 -5.81 -29.21
N SER A 216 19.52 -6.67 -29.86
CA SER A 216 18.15 -6.38 -30.28
C SER A 216 17.14 -6.56 -29.15
N LYS A 217 15.95 -5.97 -29.32
CA LYS A 217 14.83 -6.19 -28.40
C LYS A 217 14.45 -7.67 -28.29
N GLU A 218 14.43 -8.43 -29.39
CA GLU A 218 14.11 -9.86 -29.32
C GLU A 218 15.19 -10.65 -28.57
N GLN A 219 16.46 -10.29 -28.74
CA GLN A 219 17.58 -10.95 -28.06
C GLN A 219 17.56 -10.70 -26.54
N SER A 220 17.07 -9.53 -26.10
CA SER A 220 16.97 -9.18 -24.67
C SER A 220 16.07 -10.11 -23.85
N GLU A 221 15.13 -10.82 -24.49
CA GLU A 221 14.28 -11.81 -23.81
C GLU A 221 15.10 -12.95 -23.18
N SER A 222 16.27 -13.26 -23.75
CA SER A 222 17.20 -14.25 -23.20
C SER A 222 17.89 -13.81 -21.91
N LEU A 223 17.87 -12.51 -21.58
CA LEU A 223 18.48 -11.98 -20.36
C LEU A 223 17.60 -12.17 -19.13
N LYS A 224 16.27 -12.28 -19.29
CA LYS A 224 15.33 -12.45 -18.18
C LYS A 224 15.69 -13.57 -17.20
N PRO A 225 15.91 -14.82 -17.65
CA PRO A 225 16.28 -15.90 -16.74
C PRO A 225 17.63 -15.64 -16.05
N GLU A 226 18.57 -14.97 -16.71
CA GLU A 226 19.88 -14.64 -16.13
C GLU A 226 19.78 -13.54 -15.06
N ILE A 227 18.92 -12.53 -15.28
CA ILE A 227 18.64 -11.47 -14.29
C ILE A 227 18.01 -12.07 -13.03
N GLU A 228 17.09 -13.02 -13.18
CA GLU A 228 16.39 -13.69 -12.06
C GLU A 228 17.35 -14.51 -11.16
N ARG A 229 18.53 -14.88 -11.67
CA ARG A 229 19.57 -15.56 -10.87
C ARG A 229 20.21 -14.62 -9.84
N ILE A 230 20.20 -13.31 -10.10
CA ILE A 230 20.76 -12.29 -9.22
C ILE A 230 19.71 -11.88 -8.20
N GLN A 231 19.99 -12.13 -6.93
CA GLN A 231 19.07 -11.84 -5.84
C GLN A 231 19.74 -10.93 -4.81
N ILE A 232 18.92 -10.13 -4.13
CA ILE A 232 19.39 -9.13 -3.17
C ILE A 232 18.60 -9.23 -1.87
N ARG A 233 19.32 -9.18 -0.75
CA ARG A 233 18.76 -9.05 0.59
C ARG A 233 19.26 -7.76 1.21
N VAL A 234 18.33 -6.97 1.73
CA VAL A 234 18.61 -5.68 2.35
C VAL A 234 18.03 -5.68 3.76
N GLU A 235 18.90 -5.60 4.75
CA GLU A 235 18.52 -5.33 6.13
C GLU A 235 18.57 -3.82 6.35
N TYR A 236 17.48 -3.21 6.82
CA TYR A 236 17.36 -1.78 7.04
C TYR A 236 16.54 -1.47 8.28
N ALA A 237 16.60 -0.24 8.77
CA ALA A 237 15.79 0.21 9.89
C ALA A 237 15.10 1.54 9.60
N SER A 238 14.00 1.82 10.30
CA SER A 238 13.47 3.19 10.38
C SER A 238 14.44 4.09 11.17
N VAL A 239 14.19 5.40 11.13
CA VAL A 239 14.88 6.37 11.99
C VAL A 239 14.65 6.13 13.49
N TYR A 240 13.65 5.32 13.84
CA TYR A 240 13.33 4.88 15.21
C TYR A 240 13.90 3.50 15.56
N ASP A 241 14.77 2.96 14.70
CA ASP A 241 15.44 1.66 14.86
C ASP A 241 14.48 0.46 14.85
N ASP A 242 13.31 0.60 14.22
CA ASP A 242 12.49 -0.56 13.85
C ASP A 242 13.16 -1.28 12.68
N HIS A 243 13.42 -2.59 12.85
CA HIS A 243 14.14 -3.38 11.88
C HIS A 243 13.23 -4.00 10.82
N PHE A 244 13.69 -3.97 9.57
CA PHE A 244 13.02 -4.53 8.40
C PHE A 244 14.03 -5.31 7.56
N VAL A 245 13.52 -6.28 6.83
CA VAL A 245 14.29 -7.06 5.85
C VAL A 245 13.51 -7.07 4.56
N PHE A 246 14.19 -6.75 3.47
CA PHE A 246 13.76 -7.06 2.11
C PHE A 246 14.61 -8.23 1.61
N ASP A 247 13.99 -9.24 1.02
CA ASP A 247 14.67 -10.39 0.44
C ASP A 247 13.97 -10.79 -0.85
N SER A 248 14.63 -10.61 -2.00
CA SER A 248 14.00 -10.90 -3.29
C SER A 248 13.65 -12.38 -3.46
N ARG A 249 14.33 -13.30 -2.75
CA ARG A 249 14.05 -14.74 -2.78
C ARG A 249 12.72 -15.08 -2.10
N GLU A 250 12.33 -14.30 -1.08
CA GLU A 250 11.03 -14.45 -0.41
C GLU A 250 9.89 -13.88 -1.27
N GLU A 251 10.14 -12.86 -2.08
CA GLU A 251 9.15 -12.37 -3.05
C GLU A 251 8.87 -13.39 -4.15
N ASP A 252 9.89 -14.08 -4.64
CA ASP A 252 9.72 -15.06 -5.72
C ASP A 252 9.00 -16.32 -5.22
N THR A 253 9.32 -16.79 -4.01
CA THR A 253 8.50 -17.83 -3.35
C THR A 253 7.06 -17.39 -3.09
N ALA A 254 6.82 -16.11 -2.75
CA ALA A 254 5.47 -15.55 -2.59
C ALA A 254 4.72 -15.38 -3.93
N LYS A 255 5.42 -15.07 -5.04
CA LYS A 255 4.85 -15.04 -6.40
C LYS A 255 4.52 -16.46 -6.89
N GLU A 256 5.38 -17.43 -6.64
CA GLU A 256 5.12 -18.84 -6.92
C GLU A 256 3.96 -19.40 -6.08
N ALA A 257 3.86 -19.01 -4.81
CA ALA A 257 2.74 -19.36 -3.93
C ALA A 257 1.44 -18.64 -4.32
N LYS A 258 1.49 -17.41 -4.86
CA LYS A 258 0.33 -16.75 -5.48
C LYS A 258 -0.11 -17.44 -6.77
N GLN A 259 0.82 -18.01 -7.53
CA GLN A 259 0.52 -18.80 -8.73
C GLN A 259 -0.08 -20.17 -8.39
N LYS A 260 0.42 -20.85 -7.35
CA LYS A 260 -0.18 -22.06 -6.74
C LYS A 260 -1.24 -21.64 -5.71
N GLY A 261 -2.43 -21.26 -6.19
CA GLY A 261 -3.54 -20.76 -5.36
C GLY A 261 -3.71 -21.51 -4.02
N SER A 262 -4.14 -20.79 -2.99
CA SER A 262 -4.25 -21.31 -1.60
C SER A 262 -5.02 -22.64 -1.52
N PRO A 263 -4.80 -23.48 -0.49
CA PRO A 263 -5.55 -24.73 -0.30
C PRO A 263 -7.08 -24.56 -0.33
N ALA A 264 -7.59 -23.40 0.10
CA ALA A 264 -9.00 -23.05 0.01
C ALA A 264 -9.45 -22.81 -1.45
N GLN A 265 -8.63 -22.14 -2.25
CA GLN A 265 -8.90 -21.89 -3.67
C GLN A 265 -8.86 -23.19 -4.49
N GLU A 266 -7.93 -24.11 -4.21
CA GLU A 266 -7.93 -25.41 -4.89
C GLU A 266 -9.15 -26.24 -4.49
N ARG A 267 -9.53 -26.25 -3.20
CA ARG A 267 -10.77 -26.89 -2.73
C ARG A 267 -12.00 -26.34 -3.43
N ASN A 268 -12.13 -25.03 -3.56
CA ASN A 268 -13.24 -24.39 -4.28
C ASN A 268 -13.24 -24.80 -5.75
N ARG A 269 -12.05 -24.81 -6.39
CA ARG A 269 -11.90 -25.21 -7.78
C ARG A 269 -12.34 -26.66 -8.02
N GLU A 270 -11.99 -27.58 -7.12
CA GLU A 270 -12.46 -28.97 -7.14
C GLU A 270 -13.98 -29.05 -7.03
N PHE A 271 -14.57 -28.35 -6.06
CA PHE A 271 -16.01 -28.31 -5.86
C PHE A 271 -16.77 -27.76 -7.08
N TRP A 272 -16.30 -26.65 -7.66
CA TRP A 272 -16.92 -26.06 -8.84
C TRP A 272 -16.73 -26.90 -10.09
N LYS A 273 -15.63 -27.66 -10.21
CA LYS A 273 -15.46 -28.63 -11.30
C LYS A 273 -16.54 -29.73 -11.25
N LEU A 274 -16.82 -30.26 -10.06
CA LEU A 274 -17.91 -31.23 -9.86
C LEU A 274 -19.26 -30.60 -10.19
N THR A 275 -19.50 -29.37 -9.73
CA THR A 275 -20.75 -28.64 -9.98
C THR A 275 -20.97 -28.43 -11.47
N GLN A 276 -19.94 -28.04 -12.21
CA GLN A 276 -20.03 -27.83 -13.65
C GLN A 276 -20.30 -29.10 -14.43
N GLN A 277 -19.64 -30.20 -14.05
CA GLN A 277 -19.92 -31.50 -14.63
C GLN A 277 -21.41 -31.85 -14.45
N ALA A 278 -21.95 -31.71 -13.23
CA ALA A 278 -23.35 -31.99 -12.94
C ALA A 278 -24.32 -31.04 -13.68
N LEU A 279 -23.97 -29.75 -13.85
CA LEU A 279 -24.76 -28.81 -14.65
C LEU A 279 -24.78 -29.18 -16.14
N SER A 280 -23.64 -29.65 -16.67
CA SER A 280 -23.53 -30.12 -18.05
C SER A 280 -24.34 -31.40 -18.27
N GLU A 281 -24.25 -32.36 -17.35
CA GLU A 281 -25.05 -33.60 -17.36
C GLU A 281 -26.56 -33.31 -17.27
N ALA A 282 -26.95 -32.28 -16.51
CA ALA A 282 -28.33 -31.80 -16.43
C ALA A 282 -28.79 -30.98 -17.66
N GLY A 283 -27.92 -30.74 -18.64
CA GLY A 283 -28.23 -29.99 -19.86
C GLY A 283 -28.49 -28.49 -19.63
N PHE A 284 -27.96 -27.90 -18.56
CA PHE A 284 -28.23 -26.51 -18.21
C PHE A 284 -27.25 -25.53 -18.88
N LYS A 285 -27.67 -25.01 -20.04
CA LYS A 285 -26.81 -24.20 -20.92
C LYS A 285 -26.26 -22.90 -20.33
N ARG A 286 -26.89 -22.34 -19.30
CA ARG A 286 -26.50 -21.02 -18.77
C ARG A 286 -25.08 -21.00 -18.16
N TYR A 287 -24.58 -22.15 -17.72
CA TYR A 287 -23.23 -22.30 -17.21
C TYR A 287 -22.27 -22.98 -18.22
N GLU A 288 -22.70 -23.21 -19.47
CA GLU A 288 -21.78 -23.65 -20.52
C GLU A 288 -20.68 -22.61 -20.73
N GLY A 289 -19.42 -23.04 -20.70
CA GLY A 289 -18.26 -22.18 -20.86
C GLY A 289 -17.87 -21.36 -19.63
N VAL A 290 -18.57 -21.50 -18.49
CA VAL A 290 -18.11 -20.93 -17.22
C VAL A 290 -16.93 -21.75 -16.72
N THR A 291 -15.82 -21.10 -16.35
CA THR A 291 -14.64 -21.78 -15.76
C THR A 291 -14.84 -22.03 -14.26
N PRO A 292 -14.41 -23.18 -13.70
CA PRO A 292 -14.48 -23.43 -12.25
C PRO A 292 -13.83 -22.30 -11.46
N SER A 293 -14.58 -21.71 -10.53
CA SER A 293 -14.11 -20.57 -9.75
C SER A 293 -13.04 -21.00 -8.74
N LYS A 294 -12.14 -20.07 -8.40
CA LYS A 294 -11.24 -20.22 -7.23
C LYS A 294 -11.89 -19.68 -5.95
N ASP A 295 -12.97 -18.92 -6.07
CA ASP A 295 -13.72 -18.36 -4.95
C ASP A 295 -14.79 -19.33 -4.44
N HIS A 296 -15.35 -19.02 -3.27
CA HIS A 296 -16.46 -19.76 -2.68
C HIS A 296 -17.82 -19.49 -3.37
N TRP A 297 -17.79 -18.78 -4.51
CA TRP A 297 -18.94 -18.52 -5.36
C TRP A 297 -18.62 -18.85 -6.82
N GLN A 298 -19.67 -19.16 -7.58
CA GLN A 298 -19.65 -19.24 -9.03
C GLN A 298 -20.89 -18.57 -9.58
N TRP A 299 -20.73 -17.75 -10.62
CA TRP A 299 -21.82 -16.94 -11.16
C TRP A 299 -21.88 -17.03 -12.67
N THR A 300 -23.04 -16.66 -13.20
CA THR A 300 -23.30 -16.47 -14.63
C THR A 300 -24.20 -15.26 -14.84
N GLY A 301 -24.20 -14.72 -16.06
CA GLY A 301 -25.08 -13.61 -16.41
C GLY A 301 -26.55 -14.03 -16.33
N SER A 302 -27.40 -13.19 -15.73
CA SER A 302 -28.86 -13.37 -15.79
C SER A 302 -29.46 -12.90 -17.12
N GLY A 303 -28.70 -12.14 -17.92
CA GLY A 303 -29.20 -11.33 -19.03
C GLY A 303 -29.48 -9.87 -18.65
N PHE A 304 -29.36 -9.53 -17.37
CA PHE A 304 -29.44 -8.16 -16.86
C PHE A 304 -28.07 -7.73 -16.32
N ALA A 305 -27.48 -6.68 -16.91
CA ALA A 305 -26.15 -6.21 -16.53
C ALA A 305 -26.06 -5.80 -15.06
N GLY A 306 -25.04 -6.28 -14.34
CA GLY A 306 -24.86 -6.02 -12.91
C GLY A 306 -25.81 -6.80 -11.99
N VAL A 307 -26.51 -7.82 -12.52
CA VAL A 307 -27.46 -8.64 -11.73
C VAL A 307 -27.24 -10.14 -12.01
N PRO A 308 -26.06 -10.73 -11.69
CA PRO A 308 -25.79 -12.14 -12.00
C PRO A 308 -26.63 -13.11 -11.16
N TYR A 309 -26.82 -14.32 -11.69
CA TYR A 309 -27.20 -15.49 -10.88
C TYR A 309 -25.93 -16.11 -10.30
N SER A 310 -25.92 -16.36 -9.00
CA SER A 310 -24.75 -16.92 -8.30
C SER A 310 -25.13 -18.14 -7.49
N MET A 311 -24.25 -19.12 -7.48
CA MET A 311 -24.20 -20.23 -6.54
C MET A 311 -23.07 -19.98 -5.54
N ILE A 312 -23.31 -20.24 -4.26
CA ILE A 312 -22.36 -20.05 -3.17
C ILE A 312 -22.19 -21.38 -2.44
N SER A 313 -20.94 -21.72 -2.13
CA SER A 313 -20.55 -22.86 -1.32
C SER A 313 -19.87 -22.34 -0.05
N LEU A 314 -20.52 -22.44 1.10
CA LEU A 314 -19.99 -22.04 2.40
C LEU A 314 -19.73 -23.28 3.26
N GLN A 315 -18.99 -23.11 4.36
CA GLN A 315 -18.75 -24.21 5.30
C GLN A 315 -20.03 -24.75 5.93
N SER A 316 -21.07 -23.92 6.11
CA SER A 316 -22.31 -24.27 6.81
C SER A 316 -23.54 -24.35 5.91
N GLU A 317 -23.45 -23.97 4.63
CA GLU A 317 -24.59 -23.96 3.71
C GLU A 317 -24.17 -23.92 2.23
N ALA A 318 -25.08 -24.33 1.36
CA ALA A 318 -25.08 -23.96 -0.05
C ALA A 318 -26.21 -22.96 -0.31
N ARG A 319 -25.98 -22.03 -1.25
CA ARG A 319 -26.93 -20.94 -1.52
C ARG A 319 -27.03 -20.63 -3.00
N VAL A 320 -28.23 -20.32 -3.46
CA VAL A 320 -28.46 -19.61 -4.72
C VAL A 320 -28.84 -18.17 -4.42
N GLU A 321 -28.30 -17.23 -5.19
CA GLU A 321 -28.57 -15.81 -4.96
C GLU A 321 -28.60 -14.99 -6.25
N LEU A 322 -29.28 -13.84 -6.13
CA LEU A 322 -29.24 -12.75 -7.08
C LEU A 322 -28.53 -11.58 -6.40
N CYS A 323 -27.34 -11.23 -6.89
CA CYS A 323 -26.62 -10.05 -6.42
C CYS A 323 -26.96 -8.88 -7.33
N ILE A 324 -27.53 -7.79 -6.80
CA ILE A 324 -27.91 -6.61 -7.56
C ILE A 324 -26.87 -5.53 -7.27
N LEU A 325 -25.96 -5.29 -8.21
CA LEU A 325 -24.89 -4.30 -8.08
C LEU A 325 -24.70 -3.55 -9.40
N ARG A 326 -25.20 -2.31 -9.43
CA ARG A 326 -25.05 -1.37 -10.55
C ARG A 326 -23.99 -0.30 -10.24
N PRO A 327 -23.48 0.42 -11.25
CA PRO A 327 -22.55 1.54 -11.02
C PRO A 327 -23.13 2.66 -10.14
N VAL A 328 -24.44 2.85 -10.16
CA VAL A 328 -25.16 3.82 -9.30
C VAL A 328 -25.92 3.06 -8.21
N LYS A 329 -25.79 3.50 -6.96
CA LYS A 329 -26.47 2.88 -5.80
C LYS A 329 -27.98 2.88 -5.99
N GLN A 330 -28.53 4.00 -6.46
CA GLN A 330 -29.98 4.17 -6.65
C GLN A 330 -30.56 3.14 -7.61
N ASP A 331 -29.92 2.87 -8.75
CA ASP A 331 -30.35 1.85 -9.71
C ASP A 331 -30.46 0.46 -9.06
N SER A 332 -29.49 0.12 -8.20
CA SER A 332 -29.49 -1.18 -7.51
C SER A 332 -30.69 -1.30 -6.56
N LYS A 333 -31.05 -0.21 -5.89
CA LYS A 333 -32.22 -0.16 -5.00
C LYS A 333 -33.52 -0.18 -5.79
N GLN A 334 -33.59 0.57 -6.87
CA GLN A 334 -34.77 0.60 -7.75
C GLN A 334 -35.03 -0.77 -8.37
N ILE A 335 -34.01 -1.46 -8.90
CA ILE A 335 -34.14 -2.83 -9.41
C ILE A 335 -34.64 -3.77 -8.31
N PHE A 336 -34.08 -3.68 -7.10
CA PHE A 336 -34.55 -4.47 -5.96
C PHE A 336 -36.02 -4.19 -5.64
N ASP A 337 -36.43 -2.93 -5.56
CA ASP A 337 -37.79 -2.52 -5.23
C ASP A 337 -38.79 -3.02 -6.29
N LEU A 338 -38.44 -2.93 -7.56
CA LEU A 338 -39.25 -3.45 -8.67
C LEU A 338 -39.39 -4.97 -8.63
N LEU A 339 -38.33 -5.71 -8.27
CA LEU A 339 -38.39 -7.15 -8.05
C LEU A 339 -39.21 -7.50 -6.81
N HIS A 340 -39.05 -6.74 -5.73
CA HIS A 340 -39.74 -6.95 -4.46
C HIS A 340 -41.26 -6.74 -4.62
N ASN A 341 -41.69 -5.82 -5.49
CA ASN A 341 -43.11 -5.67 -5.85
C ASN A 341 -43.71 -6.92 -6.53
N LYS A 342 -42.87 -7.81 -7.05
CA LYS A 342 -43.27 -9.10 -7.65
C LYS A 342 -42.87 -10.29 -6.76
N LYS A 343 -42.56 -10.04 -5.48
CA LYS A 343 -42.06 -11.05 -4.53
C LYS A 343 -42.92 -12.31 -4.48
N ASP A 344 -44.23 -12.16 -4.24
CA ASP A 344 -45.12 -13.32 -4.07
C ASP A 344 -45.18 -14.18 -5.34
N GLU A 345 -45.18 -13.56 -6.52
CA GLU A 345 -45.14 -14.24 -7.82
C GLU A 345 -43.83 -15.01 -8.00
N ILE A 346 -42.70 -14.41 -7.62
CA ILE A 346 -41.37 -15.02 -7.72
C ILE A 346 -41.23 -16.19 -6.74
N GLU A 347 -41.62 -16.00 -5.48
CA GLU A 347 -41.57 -17.06 -4.45
C GLU A 347 -42.51 -18.22 -4.78
N GLN A 348 -43.69 -17.94 -5.36
CA GLN A 348 -44.60 -18.99 -5.83
C GLN A 348 -44.00 -19.80 -6.99
N ARG A 349 -43.38 -19.15 -7.97
CA ARG A 349 -42.72 -19.83 -9.10
C ARG A 349 -41.50 -20.62 -8.65
N PHE A 350 -40.75 -20.08 -7.70
CA PHE A 350 -39.60 -20.77 -7.13
C PHE A 350 -40.02 -21.95 -6.25
N GLY A 351 -41.14 -21.81 -5.52
CA GLY A 351 -41.69 -22.83 -4.63
C GLY A 351 -41.17 -22.75 -3.19
N ALA A 352 -40.56 -21.64 -2.78
CA ALA A 352 -40.09 -21.41 -1.42
C ALA A 352 -39.98 -19.90 -1.12
N LYS A 353 -40.02 -19.56 0.16
CA LYS A 353 -39.73 -18.18 0.62
C LYS A 353 -38.24 -17.89 0.52
N MET A 354 -37.89 -16.66 0.20
CA MET A 354 -36.52 -16.20 0.03
C MET A 354 -36.17 -15.11 1.04
N ASP A 355 -34.87 -14.88 1.22
CA ASP A 355 -34.35 -13.75 1.96
C ASP A 355 -34.17 -12.56 1.03
N TRP A 356 -34.91 -11.47 1.31
CA TRP A 356 -34.90 -10.25 0.52
C TRP A 356 -34.14 -9.16 1.27
N LEU A 357 -32.88 -8.95 0.90
CA LEU A 357 -31.96 -8.06 1.59
C LEU A 357 -31.71 -6.80 0.75
N ARG A 358 -32.45 -5.73 1.03
CA ARG A 358 -32.28 -4.45 0.34
C ARG A 358 -30.93 -3.79 0.64
N LEU A 359 -30.38 -3.96 1.85
CA LEU A 359 -29.06 -3.46 2.28
C LEU A 359 -28.87 -1.96 2.06
N ASP A 360 -29.70 -1.14 2.71
CA ASP A 360 -29.74 0.31 2.52
C ASP A 360 -28.42 1.06 2.72
N ASP A 361 -27.55 0.57 3.59
CA ASP A 361 -26.22 1.13 3.81
C ASP A 361 -25.24 0.78 2.68
N LYS A 362 -25.46 -0.32 1.96
CA LYS A 362 -24.59 -0.79 0.87
C LYS A 362 -25.05 -0.33 -0.51
N LYS A 363 -24.12 -0.36 -1.46
CA LYS A 363 -24.41 -0.13 -2.88
C LYS A 363 -25.22 -1.27 -3.49
N SER A 364 -24.95 -2.50 -3.08
CA SER A 364 -25.61 -3.71 -3.55
C SER A 364 -26.92 -3.98 -2.82
N SER A 365 -27.77 -4.80 -3.42
CA SER A 365 -28.88 -5.50 -2.78
C SER A 365 -28.73 -7.01 -3.07
N ARG A 366 -29.35 -7.88 -2.27
CA ARG A 366 -29.24 -9.33 -2.45
C ARG A 366 -30.58 -10.01 -2.22
N ILE A 367 -30.88 -11.00 -3.05
CA ILE A 367 -31.98 -11.95 -2.81
C ILE A 367 -31.35 -13.34 -2.77
N SER A 368 -31.68 -14.16 -1.78
CA SER A 368 -31.03 -15.45 -1.61
C SER A 368 -31.94 -16.54 -1.05
N TYR A 369 -31.57 -17.78 -1.32
CA TYR A 369 -32.16 -18.97 -0.72
C TYR A 369 -31.06 -19.99 -0.44
N GLY A 370 -30.91 -20.36 0.83
CA GLY A 370 -29.85 -21.25 1.31
C GLY A 370 -30.41 -22.54 1.91
N HIS A 371 -29.59 -23.58 1.90
CA HIS A 371 -29.86 -24.84 2.59
C HIS A 371 -28.63 -25.26 3.41
N PRO A 372 -28.79 -25.64 4.68
CA PRO A 372 -27.67 -26.08 5.52
C PRO A 372 -26.96 -27.33 4.97
N PHE A 373 -25.64 -27.32 4.99
CA PHE A 373 -24.77 -28.45 4.64
C PHE A 373 -23.48 -28.33 5.44
N ASP A 374 -22.77 -29.44 5.67
CA ASP A 374 -21.36 -29.36 6.08
C ASP A 374 -20.49 -29.30 4.82
N GLY A 375 -20.15 -28.09 4.37
CA GLY A 375 -19.32 -27.88 3.19
C GLY A 375 -17.85 -28.30 3.40
N SER A 376 -17.44 -28.56 4.64
CA SER A 376 -16.10 -29.07 4.96
C SER A 376 -15.97 -30.58 4.73
N ASP A 377 -17.09 -31.30 4.79
CA ASP A 377 -17.23 -32.72 4.54
C ASP A 377 -17.36 -33.02 3.03
N ARG A 378 -16.33 -33.63 2.45
CA ARG A 378 -16.29 -33.95 1.02
C ARG A 378 -17.30 -35.03 0.63
N ASP A 379 -17.76 -35.85 1.58
CA ASP A 379 -18.75 -36.89 1.29
C ASP A 379 -20.15 -36.31 1.08
N GLN A 380 -20.41 -35.09 1.59
CA GLN A 380 -21.65 -34.35 1.35
C GLN A 380 -21.66 -33.56 0.03
N TRP A 381 -20.50 -33.37 -0.61
CA TRP A 381 -20.40 -32.58 -1.84
C TRP A 381 -21.34 -33.03 -2.95
N PRO A 382 -21.51 -34.34 -3.27
CA PRO A 382 -22.44 -34.76 -4.30
C PRO A 382 -23.89 -34.32 -4.02
N GLN A 383 -24.33 -34.38 -2.76
CA GLN A 383 -25.68 -33.95 -2.35
C GLN A 383 -25.82 -32.43 -2.45
N MET A 384 -24.80 -31.69 -2.02
CA MET A 384 -24.75 -30.24 -2.10
C MET A 384 -24.75 -29.74 -3.55
N VAL A 385 -24.00 -30.40 -4.43
CA VAL A 385 -23.97 -30.13 -5.89
C VAL A 385 -25.34 -30.42 -6.51
N ALA A 386 -25.95 -31.57 -6.22
CA ALA A 386 -27.28 -31.90 -6.74
C ALA A 386 -28.33 -30.85 -6.31
N TRP A 387 -28.27 -30.39 -5.06
CA TRP A 387 -29.12 -29.32 -4.55
C TRP A 387 -28.89 -28.01 -5.32
N LEU A 388 -27.64 -27.59 -5.52
CA LEU A 388 -27.31 -26.37 -6.28
C LEU A 388 -27.81 -26.44 -7.73
N VAL A 389 -27.60 -27.57 -8.41
CA VAL A 389 -28.04 -27.80 -9.80
C VAL A 389 -29.56 -27.68 -9.92
N GLU A 390 -30.31 -28.31 -9.01
CA GLU A 390 -31.77 -28.20 -9.00
C GLU A 390 -32.22 -26.75 -8.77
N HIS A 391 -31.66 -26.12 -7.73
CA HIS A 391 -32.16 -24.83 -7.26
C HIS A 391 -31.76 -23.68 -8.18
N ILE A 392 -30.60 -23.73 -8.85
CA ILE A 392 -30.20 -22.68 -9.80
C ILE A 392 -31.07 -22.70 -11.07
N GLN A 393 -31.52 -23.88 -11.50
CA GLN A 393 -32.46 -24.01 -12.62
C GLN A 393 -33.84 -23.45 -12.27
N ARG A 394 -34.33 -23.71 -11.06
CA ARG A 394 -35.56 -23.13 -10.52
C ARG A 394 -35.43 -21.62 -10.33
N TRP A 395 -34.26 -21.17 -9.88
CA TRP A 395 -33.92 -19.76 -9.68
C TRP A 395 -34.04 -18.99 -10.99
N GLU A 396 -33.43 -19.48 -12.07
CA GLU A 396 -33.56 -18.87 -13.40
C GLU A 396 -35.02 -18.80 -13.85
N LYS A 397 -35.77 -19.91 -13.74
CA LYS A 397 -37.19 -19.96 -14.14
C LYS A 397 -38.05 -18.96 -13.38
N ALA A 398 -37.75 -18.73 -12.10
CA ALA A 398 -38.47 -17.77 -11.27
C ALA A 398 -38.11 -16.31 -11.64
N PHE A 399 -36.82 -16.00 -11.80
CA PHE A 399 -36.35 -14.62 -11.97
C PHE A 399 -36.33 -14.12 -13.41
N ALA A 400 -36.10 -14.96 -14.42
CA ALA A 400 -35.92 -14.49 -15.80
C ALA A 400 -37.12 -13.64 -16.30
N PRO A 401 -38.39 -14.05 -16.12
CA PRO A 401 -39.53 -13.25 -16.57
C PRO A 401 -39.71 -11.94 -15.78
N ALA A 402 -39.33 -11.93 -14.50
CA ALA A 402 -39.38 -10.72 -13.67
C ALA A 402 -38.29 -9.73 -14.10
N LEU A 403 -37.07 -10.21 -14.34
CA LEU A 403 -35.94 -9.41 -14.81
C LEU A 403 -36.17 -8.82 -16.20
N ASP A 404 -36.85 -9.54 -17.10
CA ASP A 404 -37.24 -8.99 -18.41
C ASP A 404 -38.18 -7.79 -18.25
N LYS A 405 -39.21 -7.89 -17.41
CA LYS A 405 -40.13 -6.78 -17.12
C LYS A 405 -39.41 -5.59 -16.48
N VAL A 406 -38.58 -5.84 -15.46
CA VAL A 406 -37.79 -4.80 -14.79
C VAL A 406 -36.85 -4.10 -15.76
N ARG A 407 -36.28 -4.82 -16.74
CA ARG A 407 -35.40 -4.23 -17.74
C ARG A 407 -36.12 -3.25 -18.64
N GLU A 408 -37.35 -3.57 -19.04
CA GLU A 408 -38.17 -2.66 -19.85
C GLU A 408 -38.63 -1.44 -19.04
N GLU A 409 -39.00 -1.62 -17.77
CA GLU A 409 -39.35 -0.51 -16.86
C GLU A 409 -38.14 0.43 -16.64
N MET A 410 -36.93 -0.12 -16.48
CA MET A 410 -35.69 0.65 -16.32
C MET A 410 -35.19 1.36 -17.59
N LYS A 411 -35.75 1.07 -18.77
CA LYS A 411 -35.45 1.81 -20.01
C LYS A 411 -36.37 3.00 -20.23
N GLN A 412 -37.54 3.01 -19.57
CA GLN A 412 -38.59 4.00 -19.76
C GLN A 412 -38.54 5.16 -18.75
N GLY A 413 -37.77 5.00 -17.66
CA GLY A 413 -37.40 6.06 -16.73
C GLY A 413 -35.93 6.39 -16.85
#